data_AF-A0A1V4Q1F3-F1
#
_entry.id   AF-A0A1V4Q1F3-F1
#
_cell.length_a   1.000
_cell.length_b   1.000
_cell.length_c   1.000
_cell.angle_alpha   90.00
_cell.angle_beta   90.00
_cell.angle_gamma   90.00
#
_symmetry.space_group_name_H-M   'P 1'
#
loop_
_entity.id
_entity.type
_entity.pdbx_description
1 polymer ?
#
loop_
_entity_poly.entity_id
_entity_poly.type
_entity_poly.pdbx_seq_one_letter_code
_entity_poly.pdbx_strand_id
1 'polypeptide(L)' 'MAADTVPPMTTSANNAAVWATGAANKFREVSRGTENPSTKLLAEGLTHLAEAIRELDLSRCVTSPYASSEE' A
#
# COMPACT_ATOMS: atom_id res chain seq x y z
N MET A 1 3.63 13.89 -40.24
CA MET A 1 4.20 12.90 -39.31
C MET A 1 3.65 13.22 -37.93
N ALA A 2 2.57 12.54 -37.53
CA ALA A 2 1.99 12.72 -36.20
C ALA A 2 2.82 11.88 -35.22
N ALA A 3 3.44 12.54 -34.26
CA ALA A 3 4.17 11.87 -33.19
C ALA A 3 3.18 11.06 -32.36
N ASP A 4 3.37 9.74 -32.36
CA ASP A 4 2.71 8.78 -31.51
C ASP A 4 3.17 9.03 -30.07
N THR A 5 2.48 9.92 -29.37
CA THR A 5 2.72 10.18 -27.95
C THR A 5 2.10 9.03 -27.16
N VAL A 6 2.89 7.99 -26.93
CA VAL A 6 2.59 6.93 -25.96
C VAL A 6 2.29 7.60 -24.61
N PRO A 7 1.10 7.40 -24.00
CA PRO A 7 0.83 7.97 -22.68
C PRO A 7 1.84 7.39 -21.68
N PRO A 8 2.33 8.18 -20.71
CA PRO A 8 3.22 7.66 -19.70
C PRO A 8 2.51 6.50 -19.01
N MET A 9 3.13 5.32 -19.11
CA MET A 9 2.72 4.11 -18.41
C MET A 9 2.60 4.47 -16.93
N THR A 10 1.38 4.63 -16.44
CA THR A 10 1.12 5.01 -15.05
C THR A 10 1.59 3.85 -14.20
N THR A 11 2.77 4.02 -13.64
CA THR A 11 3.43 3.09 -12.74
C THR A 11 2.44 2.63 -11.69
N SER A 12 2.20 1.32 -11.66
CA SER A 12 1.30 0.60 -10.76
C SER A 12 1.81 0.59 -9.30
N ALA A 13 2.24 1.76 -8.79
CA ALA A 13 2.95 1.92 -7.52
C ALA A 13 2.25 2.89 -6.54
N ASN A 14 1.03 3.36 -6.83
CA ASN A 14 0.32 4.30 -5.95
C ASN A 14 -1.03 3.80 -5.40
N ASN A 15 -1.47 2.58 -5.75
CA ASN A 15 -2.77 2.08 -5.31
C ASN A 15 -2.67 1.22 -4.03
N ALA A 16 -1.56 0.54 -3.80
CA ALA A 16 -1.43 -0.42 -2.70
C ALA A 16 -1.28 0.26 -1.33
N ALA A 17 -0.40 1.26 -1.17
CA ALA A 17 -0.29 2.01 0.08
C ALA A 17 -1.59 2.76 0.46
N VAL A 18 -2.30 3.31 -0.54
CA VAL A 18 -3.57 4.02 -0.32
C VAL A 18 -4.66 3.04 0.13
N TRP A 19 -4.80 1.91 -0.57
CA TRP A 19 -5.70 0.83 -0.16
C TRP A 19 -5.36 0.33 1.26
N ALA A 20 -4.09 0.05 1.52
CA ALA A 20 -3.62 -0.49 2.79
C ALA A 20 -3.94 0.43 3.96
N THR A 21 -3.80 1.74 3.78
CA THR A 21 -4.15 2.74 4.80
C THR A 21 -5.65 2.72 5.10
N GLY A 22 -6.49 2.67 4.07
CA GLY A 22 -7.94 2.57 4.22
C GLY A 22 -8.38 1.26 4.88
N ALA A 23 -7.79 0.14 4.45
CA ALA A 23 -8.06 -1.20 4.97
C ALA A 23 -7.68 -1.31 6.46
N ALA A 24 -6.47 -0.87 6.83
CA ALA A 24 -6.02 -0.85 8.22
C ALA A 24 -6.98 -0.07 9.13
N ASN A 25 -7.45 1.11 8.69
CA ASN A 25 -8.40 1.89 9.49
C ASN A 25 -9.75 1.15 9.67
N LYS A 26 -10.25 0.49 8.63
CA LYS A 26 -11.50 -0.30 8.69
C LYS A 26 -11.37 -1.51 9.62
N PHE A 27 -10.26 -2.24 9.55
CA PHE A 27 -10.04 -3.37 10.45
C PHE A 27 -9.90 -2.93 11.91
N ARG A 28 -9.28 -1.76 12.15
CA ARG A 28 -9.17 -1.18 13.49
C ARG A 28 -10.51 -0.69 14.05
N GLU A 29 -11.43 -0.23 13.19
CA GLU A 29 -12.81 0.06 13.59
C GLU A 29 -13.53 -1.23 14.00
N VAL A 30 -13.38 -2.31 13.21
CA VAL A 30 -13.98 -3.62 13.51
C VAL A 30 -13.43 -4.22 14.80
N SER A 31 -12.12 -4.17 15.03
CA SER A 31 -11.50 -4.74 16.25
C SER A 31 -11.96 -4.02 17.53
N ARG A 32 -12.31 -2.72 17.43
CA ARG A 32 -12.85 -1.93 18.54
C ARG A 32 -14.33 -2.16 18.78
N GLY A 33 -15.10 -2.40 17.72
CA GLY A 33 -16.56 -2.54 17.78
C GLY A 33 -17.07 -3.96 17.98
N THR A 34 -16.20 -4.97 17.87
CA THR A 34 -16.61 -6.38 17.96
C THR A 34 -16.46 -6.93 19.39
N GLU A 35 -17.50 -7.61 19.87
CA GLU A 35 -17.49 -8.37 21.12
C GLU A 35 -16.98 -9.82 20.93
N ASN A 36 -16.86 -10.28 19.68
CA ASN A 36 -16.38 -11.61 19.37
C ASN A 36 -14.85 -11.65 19.44
N PRO A 37 -14.24 -12.46 20.32
CA PRO A 37 -12.78 -12.48 20.51
C PRO A 37 -12.03 -12.96 19.28
N SER A 38 -12.59 -13.91 18.51
CA SER A 38 -11.97 -14.40 17.28
C SER A 38 -11.98 -13.35 16.18
N THR A 39 -13.09 -12.62 16.03
CA THR A 39 -13.19 -11.51 15.08
C THR A 39 -12.24 -10.38 15.43
N LYS A 40 -12.06 -10.11 16.74
CA LYS A 40 -11.10 -9.11 17.21
C LYS A 40 -9.67 -9.46 16.82
N LEU A 41 -9.22 -10.68 17.13
CA LEU A 41 -7.88 -11.16 16.79
C LEU A 41 -7.65 -11.17 15.28
N LEU A 42 -8.66 -11.56 14.50
CA LEU A 42 -8.59 -11.54 13.04
C LEU A 42 -8.43 -10.10 12.52
N ALA A 43 -9.23 -9.16 13.02
CA ALA A 43 -9.17 -7.76 12.62
C ALA A 43 -7.84 -7.09 13.02
N GLU A 44 -7.28 -7.43 14.18
CA GLU A 44 -5.94 -6.99 14.59
C GLU A 44 -4.86 -7.56 13.66
N GLY A 45 -4.92 -8.85 13.33
CA GLY A 45 -3.99 -9.47 12.37
C GLY A 45 -4.07 -8.87 10.96
N LEU A 46 -5.28 -8.58 10.48
CA LEU A 46 -5.49 -7.93 9.18
C LEU A 46 -5.02 -6.47 9.17
N THR A 47 -5.08 -5.78 10.32
CA THR A 47 -4.50 -4.44 10.47
C THR A 47 -2.98 -4.49 10.28
N HIS A 48 -2.31 -5.42 10.96
CA HIS A 48 -0.85 -5.61 10.81
C HIS A 48 -0.46 -6.00 9.38
N LEU A 49 -1.24 -6.86 8.72
CA LEU A 49 -0.99 -7.23 7.32
C LEU A 49 -1.09 -6.02 6.39
N ALA A 50 -2.11 -5.18 6.56
CA ALA A 50 -2.26 -3.97 5.76
C ALA A 50 -1.09 -2.99 5.98
N GLU A 51 -0.63 -2.83 7.22
CA GLU A 51 0.55 -2.00 7.52
C GLU A 51 1.82 -2.53 6.85
N ALA A 52 2.03 -3.86 6.86
CA ALA A 52 3.16 -4.49 6.18
C ALA A 52 3.11 -4.30 4.65
N ILE A 53 1.90 -4.34 4.04
CA ILE A 53 1.72 -4.06 2.62
C ILE A 53 2.07 -2.61 2.30
N ARG A 54 1.64 -1.66 3.14
CA ARG A 54 2.01 -0.24 3.00
C ARG A 54 3.51 -0.04 3.10
N GLU A 55 4.15 -0.68 4.08
CA GLU A 55 5.61 -0.62 4.26
C GLU A 55 6.37 -1.21 3.08
N LEU A 56 5.89 -2.34 2.53
CA LEU A 56 6.46 -2.95 1.34
C LEU A 56 6.35 -2.03 0.11
N ASP A 57 5.19 -1.41 -0.09
CA ASP A 57 4.96 -0.46 -1.19
C ASP A 57 5.88 0.76 -1.09
N LEU A 58 6.02 1.33 0.13
CA LEU A 58 6.95 2.41 0.41
C LEU A 58 8.42 1.99 0.21
N SER A 59 8.77 0.78 0.65
CA SER A 59 10.12 0.22 0.49
C SER A 59 10.48 0.08 -0.99
N ARG A 60 9.52 -0.36 -1.83
CA ARG A 60 9.71 -0.45 -3.28
C ARG A 60 9.86 0.93 -3.94
N CYS A 61 9.37 1.99 -3.32
CA CYS A 61 9.53 3.36 -3.80
C CYS A 61 10.92 3.94 -3.45
N VAL A 62 11.50 3.58 -2.29
CA VAL A 62 12.81 4.08 -1.85
C VAL A 62 14.02 3.28 -2.36
N THR A 63 13.82 2.06 -2.89
CA THR A 63 14.91 1.20 -3.39
C THR A 63 15.20 1.37 -4.89
N SER A 64 15.31 2.60 -5.39
CA SER A 64 16.10 2.86 -6.61
C SER A 64 17.44 3.50 -6.23
N PRO A 65 18.48 2.70 -5.93
CA PRO A 65 19.86 3.19 -5.82
C PRO A 65 20.52 3.50 -7.19
N TYR A 66 19.76 3.47 -8.29
CA TYR A 66 20.24 3.83 -9.64
C TYR A 66 19.80 5.24 -10.06
N ALA A 67 19.92 6.22 -9.16
CA ALA A 67 19.83 7.65 -9.47
C ALA A 67 21.16 8.37 -9.19
N SER A 68 22.27 7.67 -9.45
CA SER A 68 23.59 8.30 -9.60
C SER A 68 24.07 8.11 -11.04
N SER A 69 24.62 9.19 -11.57
CA SER A 69 25.38 9.32 -12.83
C SER A 69 24.57 9.59 -14.09
N GLU A 70 24.09 10.82 -14.20
CA GLU A 70 24.28 11.58 -15.44
C GLU A 70 25.25 12.73 -15.13
N GLU A 71 26.36 12.72 -15.87
CA GLU A 71 27.51 13.64 -15.86
C GLU A 71 27.17 14.98 -16.51
#